data_AF-A0A552UZD9-F1
#
_entry.id   AF-A0A552UZD9-F1
#
_cell.length_a   1.000
_cell.length_b   1.000
_cell.length_c   1.000
_cell.angle_alpha   90.00
_cell.angle_beta   90.00
_cell.angle_gamma   90.00
#
_symmetry.space_group_name_H-M   'P 1'
#
loop_
_entity.id
_entity.type
_entity.pdbx_description
1 polymer ?
#
loop_
_entity_poly.entity_id
_entity_poly.type
_entity_poly.pdbx_seq_one_letter_code
_entity_poly.pdbx_strand_id
1 'polypeptide(L)'
;MDYTSKPKPDLLQSNPQEYFRLQKQKQRKKALTIIAIVIPVLVAIGFAFVYGISSFMKSSDAYKTAITAIESKAEIKAWTGGITGYGFMPTGTIQTTNDSGHAELTIAVKGAKKDVDVYVALTKQNGAWQIQQMEVVE
;
A
#
# COMPACT_ATOMS: atom_id res chain seq x y z
N MET A 1 10.73 3.39 40.28
CA MET A 1 9.51 4.15 40.66
C MET A 1 8.30 3.33 40.26
N ASP A 2 7.60 2.79 41.24
CA ASP A 2 6.55 1.80 41.05
C ASP A 2 5.23 2.46 40.63
N TYR A 3 4.82 2.24 39.39
CA TYR A 3 3.61 2.83 38.80
C TYR A 3 2.33 2.02 39.09
N THR A 4 2.41 0.97 39.92
CA THR A 4 1.32 0.00 40.07
C THR A 4 0.42 0.20 41.28
N SER A 5 0.73 1.10 42.22
CA SER A 5 -0.17 1.31 43.37
C SER A 5 -1.52 1.87 42.91
N LYS A 6 -2.59 1.16 43.26
CA LYS A 6 -3.97 1.67 43.13
C LYS A 6 -4.09 2.88 44.08
N PRO A 7 -4.79 3.96 43.69
CA PRO A 7 -5.06 5.04 44.63
C PRO A 7 -5.71 4.44 45.87
N LYS A 8 -5.14 4.75 47.04
CA LYS A 8 -5.52 4.13 48.29
C LYS A 8 -7.03 4.39 48.55
N PRO A 9 -7.79 3.42 49.08
CA PRO A 9 -9.24 3.55 49.31
C PRO A 9 -9.63 4.69 50.28
N ASP A 10 -8.70 5.10 51.13
CA ASP A 10 -8.81 6.26 52.05
C ASP A 10 -9.04 7.58 51.31
N LEU A 11 -8.47 7.76 50.11
CA LEU A 11 -8.65 8.94 49.26
C LEU A 11 -10.08 9.04 48.72
N LEU A 12 -10.77 7.90 48.53
CA LEU A 12 -12.16 7.89 48.09
C LEU A 12 -13.10 8.45 49.17
N GLN A 13 -12.75 8.29 50.45
CA GLN A 13 -13.53 8.78 51.59
C GLN A 13 -13.12 10.19 52.02
N SER A 14 -11.83 10.52 51.96
CA SER A 14 -11.28 11.80 52.42
C SER A 14 -11.29 12.91 51.37
N ASN A 15 -11.08 12.58 50.09
CA ASN A 15 -11.11 13.55 48.99
C ASN A 15 -11.53 12.88 47.66
N PRO A 16 -12.85 12.62 47.48
CA PRO A 16 -13.36 11.91 46.31
C PRO A 16 -13.02 12.60 44.99
N GLN A 17 -12.98 13.94 44.95
CA GLN A 17 -12.68 14.68 43.72
C GLN A 17 -11.24 14.45 43.24
N GLU A 18 -10.26 14.49 44.14
CA GLU A 18 -8.87 14.16 43.81
C GLU A 18 -8.71 12.69 43.42
N TYR A 19 -9.42 11.77 44.10
CA TYR A 19 -9.44 10.34 43.72
C TYR A 19 -9.87 10.14 42.25
N PHE A 20 -10.98 10.74 41.83
CA PHE A 20 -11.45 10.64 40.44
C PHE A 20 -10.56 11.37 39.43
N ARG A 21 -9.93 12.49 39.82
CA ARG A 21 -8.95 13.20 38.98
C ARG A 21 -7.72 12.35 38.71
N LEU A 22 -7.13 11.74 39.73
CA LEU A 22 -5.97 10.85 39.60
C LEU A 22 -6.31 9.61 38.77
N GLN A 23 -7.49 9.02 38.99
CA GLN A 23 -8.03 7.93 38.17
C GLN A 23 -8.12 8.36 36.69
N LYS A 24 -8.78 9.49 36.39
CA LYS A 24 -8.93 10.02 35.03
C LYS A 24 -7.58 10.35 34.39
N GLN A 25 -6.64 10.91 35.14
CA GLN A 25 -5.30 11.22 34.66
C GLN A 25 -4.48 9.95 34.35
N LYS A 26 -4.55 8.94 35.22
CA LYS A 26 -3.89 7.63 35.00
C LYS A 26 -4.50 6.92 33.80
N GLN A 27 -5.82 6.93 33.67
CA GLN A 27 -6.52 6.37 32.50
C GLN A 27 -6.15 7.11 31.21
N ARG A 28 -6.10 8.45 31.22
CA ARG A 28 -5.64 9.25 30.08
C ARG A 28 -4.20 8.93 29.69
N LYS A 29 -3.26 8.86 30.65
CA LYS A 29 -1.87 8.50 30.38
C LYS A 29 -1.76 7.10 29.78
N LYS A 30 -2.47 6.12 30.32
CA LYS A 30 -2.54 4.75 29.77
C LYS A 30 -3.11 4.74 28.34
N ALA A 31 -4.20 5.44 28.10
CA ALA A 31 -4.81 5.55 26.78
C ALA A 31 -3.83 6.19 25.77
N LEU A 32 -3.14 7.27 26.15
CA LEU A 32 -2.12 7.90 25.32
C LEU A 32 -0.95 6.96 25.01
N THR A 33 -0.48 6.17 25.99
CA THR A 33 0.56 5.16 25.76
C THR A 33 0.10 4.06 24.80
N ILE A 34 -1.15 3.57 24.96
CA ILE A 34 -1.70 2.56 24.05
C ILE A 34 -1.82 3.13 22.64
N ILE A 35 -2.38 4.34 22.49
CA ILE A 35 -2.53 5.01 21.18
C ILE A 35 -1.16 5.20 20.52
N ALA A 36 -0.15 5.62 21.27
CA ALA A 36 1.21 5.82 20.77
C ALA A 36 1.88 4.54 20.28
N ILE A 37 1.43 3.36 20.70
CA ILE A 37 1.94 2.06 20.23
C ILE A 37 1.06 1.49 19.12
N VAL A 38 -0.26 1.53 19.29
CA VAL A 38 -1.22 0.92 18.37
C VAL A 38 -1.24 1.65 17.03
N ILE A 39 -1.19 2.98 17.01
CA ILE A 39 -1.21 3.74 15.74
C ILE A 39 -0.01 3.37 14.86
N PRO A 40 1.26 3.43 15.33
CA PRO A 40 2.40 3.04 14.51
C PRO A 40 2.32 1.59 14.02
N VAL A 41 1.85 0.67 14.86
CA VAL A 41 1.69 -0.75 14.47
C VAL A 41 0.67 -0.90 13.35
N LEU A 42 -0.49 -0.26 13.46
CA LEU A 42 -1.51 -0.29 12.40
C LEU A 42 -1.00 0.33 11.10
N VAL A 43 -0.29 1.46 11.20
CA VAL A 43 0.35 2.11 10.05
C VAL A 43 1.37 1.16 9.40
N ALA A 44 2.23 0.51 10.20
CA ALA A 44 3.23 -0.44 9.70
C ALA A 44 2.59 -1.64 8.99
N ILE A 45 1.51 -2.21 9.55
CA ILE A 45 0.75 -3.30 8.91
C ILE A 45 0.16 -2.83 7.58
N GLY A 46 -0.43 -1.63 7.54
CA GLY A 46 -0.96 -1.02 6.33
C GLY A 46 0.12 -0.88 5.24
N PHE A 47 1.27 -0.30 5.59
CA PHE A 47 2.40 -0.17 4.66
C PHE A 47 2.93 -1.52 4.18
N ALA A 48 3.06 -2.51 5.07
CA ALA A 48 3.50 -3.86 4.72
C ALA A 48 2.54 -4.53 3.74
N PHE A 49 1.24 -4.33 3.92
CA PHE A 49 0.22 -4.88 3.03
C PHE A 49 0.29 -4.27 1.62
N VAL A 50 0.34 -2.94 1.51
CA VAL A 50 0.44 -2.26 0.20
C VAL A 50 1.76 -2.62 -0.50
N TYR A 51 2.88 -2.62 0.23
CA TYR A 51 4.17 -3.02 -0.32
C TYR A 51 4.17 -4.49 -0.77
N GLY A 52 3.58 -5.39 0.02
CA GLY A 52 3.48 -6.81 -0.28
C GLY A 52 2.72 -7.08 -1.57
N ILE A 53 1.52 -6.49 -1.73
CA ILE A 53 0.72 -6.66 -2.95
C ILE A 53 1.44 -6.06 -4.16
N SER A 54 2.00 -4.84 -4.03
CA SER A 54 2.77 -4.22 -5.09
C SER A 54 3.91 -5.13 -5.55
N SER A 55 4.71 -5.63 -4.62
CA SER A 55 5.85 -6.49 -4.91
C SER A 55 5.41 -7.81 -5.58
N PHE A 56 4.29 -8.39 -5.13
CA PHE A 56 3.73 -9.58 -5.73
C PHE A 56 3.31 -9.33 -7.19
N MET A 57 2.55 -8.26 -7.46
CA MET A 57 2.15 -7.89 -8.82
C MET A 57 3.37 -7.61 -9.71
N LYS A 58 4.34 -6.83 -9.22
CA LYS A 58 5.57 -6.49 -9.95
C LYS A 58 6.44 -7.71 -10.26
N SER A 59 6.38 -8.75 -9.43
CA SER A 59 7.12 -9.99 -9.66
C SER A 59 6.52 -10.88 -10.74
N SER A 60 5.25 -10.66 -11.11
CA SER A 60 4.53 -11.45 -12.11
C SER A 60 5.10 -11.29 -13.52
N ASP A 61 5.04 -12.36 -14.31
CA ASP A 61 5.50 -12.32 -15.70
C ASP A 61 4.59 -11.45 -16.58
N ALA A 62 3.30 -11.33 -16.24
CA ALA A 62 2.38 -10.40 -16.88
C ALA A 62 2.87 -8.96 -16.76
N TYR A 63 3.26 -8.53 -15.55
CA TYR A 63 3.77 -7.18 -15.31
C TYR A 63 5.08 -6.93 -16.07
N LYS A 64 6.04 -7.86 -16.01
CA LYS A 64 7.31 -7.73 -16.75
C LYS A 64 7.10 -7.62 -18.27
N THR A 65 6.15 -8.40 -18.80
CA THR A 65 5.77 -8.36 -20.21
C THR A 65 5.15 -7.00 -20.56
N ALA A 66 4.25 -6.50 -19.71
CA ALA A 66 3.65 -5.16 -19.88
C ALA A 66 4.71 -4.05 -19.87
N ILE A 67 5.65 -4.07 -18.92
CA ILE A 67 6.76 -3.10 -18.84
C ILE A 67 7.61 -3.13 -20.11
N THR A 68 7.98 -4.31 -20.58
CA THR A 68 8.77 -4.47 -21.82
C THR A 68 8.01 -3.90 -23.03
N ALA A 69 6.70 -4.15 -23.11
CA ALA A 69 5.86 -3.59 -24.17
C ALA A 69 5.78 -2.06 -24.09
N ILE A 70 5.63 -1.49 -22.89
CA ILE A 70 5.62 -0.04 -22.64
C ILE A 70 6.95 0.59 -23.08
N GLU A 71 8.08 0.02 -22.67
CA GLU A 71 9.41 0.51 -23.03
C GLU A 71 9.71 0.40 -24.53
N SER A 72 9.06 -0.50 -25.25
CA SER A 72 9.22 -0.64 -26.69
C SER A 72 8.45 0.42 -27.51
N LYS A 73 7.42 1.05 -26.93
CA LYS A 73 6.53 1.97 -27.64
C LYS A 73 7.11 3.39 -27.70
N ALA A 74 7.43 3.84 -28.91
CA ALA A 74 7.90 5.19 -29.17
C ALA A 74 6.88 6.26 -28.76
N GLU A 75 5.58 5.99 -28.91
CA GLU A 75 4.50 6.90 -28.53
C GLU A 75 4.52 7.21 -27.02
N ILE A 76 4.61 6.19 -26.16
CA ILE A 76 4.66 6.37 -24.71
C ILE A 76 5.90 7.17 -24.30
N LYS A 77 7.06 6.88 -24.92
CA LYS A 77 8.29 7.66 -24.70
C LYS A 77 8.12 9.13 -25.13
N ALA A 78 7.45 9.38 -26.24
CA ALA A 78 7.20 10.74 -26.71
C ALA A 78 6.28 11.51 -25.75
N TRP A 79 5.21 10.87 -25.28
CA TRP A 79 4.25 11.44 -24.32
C TRP A 79 4.89 11.76 -22.97
N THR A 80 5.68 10.83 -22.44
CA THR A 80 6.38 10.96 -21.15
C THR A 80 7.63 11.85 -21.23
N GLY A 81 8.16 12.09 -22.44
CA GLY A 81 9.45 12.74 -22.64
C GLY A 81 10.65 11.85 -22.30
N GLY A 82 10.45 10.54 -22.27
CA GLY A 82 11.39 9.54 -21.76
C GLY A 82 10.92 8.99 -20.41
N ILE A 83 11.06 7.67 -20.25
CA ILE A 83 10.63 6.96 -19.04
C ILE A 83 11.75 7.06 -17.99
N THR A 84 11.43 7.60 -16.82
CA THR A 84 12.35 7.73 -15.67
C THR A 84 12.08 6.69 -14.59
N GLY A 85 10.94 6.01 -14.65
CA GLY A 85 10.59 4.93 -13.74
C GLY A 85 9.10 4.61 -13.77
N TYR A 86 8.62 3.97 -12.69
CA TYR A 86 7.25 3.51 -12.57
C TYR A 86 6.65 3.83 -11.21
N GLY A 87 5.32 3.82 -11.12
CA GLY A 87 4.56 4.00 -9.90
C GLY A 87 4.89 2.95 -8.84
N PHE A 88 4.61 3.30 -7.58
CA PHE A 88 4.84 2.38 -6.47
C PHE A 88 3.90 1.16 -6.56
N MET A 89 2.63 1.36 -6.90
CA MET A 89 1.60 0.34 -6.90
C MET A 89 0.95 0.25 -8.29
N PRO A 90 1.14 -0.83 -9.06
CA PRO A 90 0.29 -1.10 -10.20
C PRO A 90 -1.11 -1.51 -9.70
N THR A 91 -2.13 -1.19 -10.47
CA THR A 91 -3.51 -1.58 -10.17
C THR A 91 -4.04 -2.51 -11.25
N GLY A 92 -5.12 -3.22 -10.93
CA GLY A 92 -5.79 -4.14 -11.84
C GLY A 92 -5.79 -5.57 -11.34
N THR A 93 -5.92 -6.51 -12.27
CA THR A 93 -6.12 -7.93 -11.96
C THR A 93 -5.17 -8.82 -12.76
N ILE A 94 -4.74 -9.91 -12.13
CA ILE A 94 -3.98 -10.98 -12.78
C ILE A 94 -4.64 -12.28 -12.33
N GLN A 95 -5.15 -13.03 -13.30
CA GLN A 95 -5.78 -14.33 -13.08
C GLN A 95 -5.06 -15.36 -13.94
N THR A 96 -4.56 -16.42 -13.31
CA THR A 96 -3.85 -17.49 -14.01
C THR A 96 -4.40 -18.84 -13.58
N THR A 97 -4.71 -19.67 -14.57
CA THR A 97 -5.12 -21.06 -14.40
C THR A 97 -4.21 -21.91 -15.27
N ASN A 98 -3.24 -22.58 -14.65
CA ASN A 98 -2.21 -23.37 -15.33
C ASN A 98 -1.47 -22.55 -16.43
N ASP A 99 -1.59 -22.98 -17.68
CA ASP A 99 -0.96 -22.36 -18.85
C ASP A 99 -1.81 -21.28 -19.52
N SER A 100 -2.99 -20.98 -18.96
CA SER A 100 -3.89 -19.93 -19.42
C SER A 100 -4.07 -18.84 -18.36
N GLY A 101 -4.49 -17.65 -18.78
CA GLY A 101 -4.68 -16.53 -17.86
C GLY A 101 -5.03 -15.23 -18.56
N HIS A 102 -5.47 -14.28 -17.77
CA HIS A 102 -5.84 -12.93 -18.17
C HIS A 102 -5.26 -11.93 -17.18
N ALA A 103 -4.78 -10.80 -17.68
CA ALA A 103 -4.32 -9.72 -16.84
C ALA A 103 -4.77 -8.39 -17.43
N GLU A 104 -5.24 -7.51 -16.55
CA GLU A 104 -5.57 -6.13 -16.88
C GLU A 104 -4.80 -5.27 -15.87
N LEU A 105 -3.87 -4.46 -16.35
CA LEU A 105 -2.94 -3.72 -15.52
C LEU A 105 -2.98 -2.26 -15.90
N THR A 106 -3.14 -1.38 -14.91
CA THR A 106 -2.85 0.04 -15.05
C THR A 106 -1.54 0.35 -14.34
N ILE A 107 -0.59 0.88 -15.09
CA ILE A 107 0.77 1.14 -14.64
C ILE A 107 1.06 2.62 -14.80
N ALA A 108 1.30 3.30 -13.68
CA ALA A 108 1.82 4.65 -13.70
C ALA A 108 3.27 4.64 -14.24
N VAL A 109 3.48 5.31 -15.37
CA VAL A 109 4.78 5.49 -16.02
C VAL A 109 5.28 6.89 -15.70
N LYS A 110 6.42 6.96 -15.01
CA LYS A 110 7.03 8.24 -14.66
C LYS A 110 7.85 8.77 -15.81
N GLY A 111 7.59 10.01 -16.19
CA GLY A 111 8.22 10.64 -17.33
C GLY A 111 9.13 11.79 -16.96
N ALA A 112 10.04 12.16 -17.86
CA ALA A 112 10.84 13.37 -17.70
C ALA A 112 10.01 14.66 -17.92
N LYS A 113 8.95 14.60 -18.73
CA LYS A 113 8.02 15.71 -18.98
C LYS A 113 6.75 15.62 -18.15
N LYS A 114 6.10 14.45 -18.19
CA LYS A 114 4.87 14.18 -17.45
C LYS A 114 4.75 12.69 -17.14
N ASP A 115 4.11 12.41 -16.02
CA ASP A 115 3.68 11.06 -15.69
C ASP A 115 2.40 10.74 -16.46
N VAL A 116 2.23 9.48 -16.84
CA VAL A 116 1.04 8.98 -17.54
C VAL A 116 0.66 7.61 -16.99
N ASP A 117 -0.63 7.29 -16.98
CA ASP A 117 -1.08 5.95 -16.68
C ASP A 117 -1.23 5.16 -17.98
N VAL A 118 -0.72 3.94 -18.00
CA VAL A 118 -0.83 3.04 -19.17
C VAL A 118 -1.63 1.83 -18.78
N TYR A 119 -2.75 1.64 -19.46
CA TYR A 119 -3.55 0.43 -19.38
C TYR A 119 -2.99 -0.62 -20.34
N VAL A 120 -2.87 -1.86 -19.85
CA VAL A 120 -2.39 -3.01 -20.61
C VAL A 120 -3.26 -4.22 -20.29
N ALA A 121 -3.90 -4.76 -21.32
CA ALA A 121 -4.58 -6.05 -21.26
C ALA A 121 -3.70 -7.15 -21.86
N LEU A 122 -3.54 -8.25 -21.15
CA LEU A 122 -2.75 -9.40 -21.56
C LEU A 122 -3.54 -10.70 -21.42
N THR A 123 -3.22 -11.65 -22.29
CA THR A 123 -3.68 -13.05 -22.17
C THR A 123 -2.47 -13.97 -22.11
N LYS A 124 -2.50 -14.96 -21.23
CA LYS A 124 -1.55 -16.06 -21.21
C LYS A 124 -2.11 -17.21 -22.03
N GLN A 125 -1.35 -17.67 -23.02
CA GLN A 125 -1.67 -18.85 -23.83
C GLN A 125 -0.41 -19.71 -23.95
N ASN A 126 -0.55 -21.02 -23.70
CA ASN A 126 0.56 -21.98 -23.74
C ASN A 126 1.77 -21.53 -22.91
N GLY A 127 1.53 -20.98 -21.72
CA GLY A 127 2.61 -20.54 -20.84
C GLY A 127 3.11 -19.11 -21.10
N ALA A 128 2.81 -18.51 -22.25
CA ALA A 128 3.36 -17.21 -22.66
C ALA A 128 2.31 -16.09 -22.59
N TRP A 129 2.72 -14.92 -22.07
CA TRP A 129 1.89 -13.71 -22.05
C TRP A 129 1.97 -12.97 -23.38
N GLN A 130 0.82 -12.53 -23.87
CA GLN A 130 0.67 -11.76 -25.11
C GLN A 130 -0.14 -10.50 -24.82
N ILE A 131 0.28 -9.36 -25.37
CA ILE A 131 -0.43 -8.09 -25.27
C ILE A 131 -1.65 -8.14 -26.19
N GLN A 132 -2.83 -7.87 -25.63
CA GLN A 132 -4.08 -7.76 -26.39
C GLN A 132 -4.44 -6.31 -26.65
N GLN A 133 -4.28 -5.45 -25.65
CA GLN A 133 -4.56 -4.03 -25.75
C GLN A 133 -3.53 -3.27 -24.91
N MET A 134 -3.15 -2.09 -25.39
CA MET A 134 -2.32 -1.17 -24.64
C MET A 134 -2.63 0.26 -25.08
N GLU A 135 -2.93 1.11 -24.12
CA GLU A 135 -3.28 2.51 -24.35
C GLU A 135 -2.89 3.38 -23.16
N VAL A 136 -2.64 4.65 -23.44
CA VAL A 136 -2.46 5.66 -22.38
C VAL A 136 -3.85 6.07 -21.91
N VAL A 137 -4.08 5.99 -20.60
CA VAL A 137 -5.30 6.44 -19.93
C VAL A 137 -4.97 7.69 -19.13
N GLU A 138 -5.79 8.74 -19.29
CA GLU A 138 -5.64 10.04 -18.62
C GLU A 138 -6.11 10.01 -17.16
#